data_AF-A0A0S4KKB5-F1
#
_entry.id   AF-A0A0S4KKB5-F1
#
_cell.length_a   1.000
_cell.length_b   1.000
_cell.length_c   1.000
_cell.angle_alpha   90.00
_cell.angle_beta   90.00
_cell.angle_gamma   90.00
#
_symmetry.space_group_name_H-M   'P 1'
#
loop_
_entity.id
_entity.type
_entity.pdbx_description
1 polymer ?
#
loop_
_entity_poly.entity_id
_entity_poly.type
_entity_poly.pdbx_seq_one_letter_code
_entity_poly.pdbx_strand_id
1 'polypeptide(L)'
;MAFVLLACAEVRGEKLNLELPFEGRPTISDLLEVVERVFRFEASNAIQSSPTSQRDSSEPIFTIAAVQIYADESRHWAELTSPHQLHMYDQLFIVRKYIPLSEGARKEIPRPRTSQYFAGRAASVSMPPPPRVASSSSQPQSARGVPQQQPVAATSGSYSTTPRSGNDSRRGEDLLPARGVSALAAAGNNNNGQTGGVLSATISQALLEGSATPQEVLRVVFEAADKRRHGVITSYDLGSLFRHLAIHIQPEALDEMFTTFAQSGQSRGSQDTVMSLKDFSAWADSYESTLTSMFERIISLEKEHRLGEALRDAATKITDLARQKQELEEAIRRLDQDLHREHDRKHSLDDELDELLRDRQIDASEDQVVIDKEIRVQHHRFLLRQEENDFAQVTSNSKRRSGTVSRSYSTQSMNGQISGTPGRTGSYLGVR
;
A
#
# COMPACT_ATOMS: atom_id res chain seq x y z
N MET A 1 26.59 24.48 28.29
CA MET A 1 25.90 23.26 28.75
C MET A 1 25.02 22.80 27.61
N ALA A 2 24.97 21.50 27.30
CA ALA A 2 24.10 21.01 26.23
C ALA A 2 22.63 21.03 26.70
N PHE A 3 21.73 21.46 25.83
CA PHE A 3 20.29 21.37 26.02
C PHE A 3 19.84 20.00 25.51
N VAL A 4 19.43 19.10 26.41
CA VAL A 4 19.09 17.71 26.05
C VAL A 4 17.58 17.55 26.04
N LEU A 5 17.04 16.93 25.00
CA LEU A 5 15.62 16.53 24.92
C LEU A 5 15.52 15.00 24.80
N LEU A 6 14.43 14.43 25.30
CA LEU A 6 14.14 13.00 25.19
C LEU A 6 13.07 12.82 24.11
N ALA A 7 13.34 12.03 23.09
CA ALA A 7 12.41 11.84 21.98
C ALA A 7 12.04 10.38 21.82
N CYS A 8 10.74 10.09 21.89
CA CYS A 8 10.21 8.75 21.68
C CYS A 8 9.43 8.66 20.37
N ALA A 9 9.69 7.62 19.59
CA ALA A 9 8.92 7.29 18.39
C ALA A 9 8.81 5.78 18.19
N GLU A 10 7.77 5.34 17.49
CA GLU A 10 7.63 3.95 17.05
C GLU A 10 8.26 3.75 15.67
N VAL A 11 9.28 2.91 15.63
CA VAL A 11 10.00 2.53 14.42
C VAL A 11 9.84 1.03 14.26
N ARG A 12 9.12 0.61 13.21
CA ARG A 12 8.89 -0.82 12.88
C ARG A 12 8.29 -1.65 14.02
N GLY A 13 7.36 -1.05 14.77
CA GLY A 13 6.68 -1.73 15.90
C GLY A 13 7.48 -1.74 17.21
N GLU A 14 8.70 -1.20 17.20
CA GLU A 14 9.54 -1.00 18.38
C GLU A 14 9.50 0.46 18.82
N LYS A 15 9.31 0.69 20.12
CA LYS A 15 9.45 2.03 20.70
C LYS A 15 10.91 2.32 20.94
N LEU A 16 11.41 3.40 20.37
CA LEU A 16 12.74 3.93 20.62
C LEU A 16 12.60 5.20 21.46
N ASN A 17 13.42 5.36 22.50
CA ASN A 17 13.51 6.59 23.30
C ASN A 17 14.96 7.08 23.27
N LEU A 18 15.18 8.21 22.62
CA LEU A 18 16.51 8.72 22.27
C LEU A 18 16.80 10.05 22.95
N GLU A 19 18.03 10.20 23.44
CA GLU A 19 18.56 11.48 23.92
C GLU A 19 19.08 12.31 22.74
N LEU A 20 18.57 13.54 22.63
CA LEU A 20 18.91 14.48 21.57
C LEU A 20 19.68 15.68 22.17
N PRO A 21 21.02 15.72 22.04
CA PRO A 21 21.82 16.84 22.53
C PRO A 21 21.82 18.01 21.54
N PHE A 22 21.46 19.19 22.02
CA PHE A 22 21.53 20.46 21.30
C PHE A 22 22.52 21.43 21.98
N GLU A 23 23.12 22.34 21.21
CA GLU A 23 24.04 23.36 21.76
C GLU A 23 23.32 24.43 22.59
N GLY A 24 22.02 24.61 22.34
CA GLY A 24 21.10 25.49 23.07
C GLY A 24 19.66 25.07 22.84
N ARG A 25 18.68 25.86 23.30
CA ARG A 25 17.25 25.58 23.05
C ARG A 25 16.99 25.61 21.54
N PRO A 26 16.57 24.49 20.91
CA PRO A 26 16.37 24.44 19.47
C PRO A 26 15.10 25.21 19.07
N THR A 27 15.06 25.71 17.84
CA THR A 27 13.79 26.13 17.23
C THR A 27 12.97 24.89 16.86
N ILE A 28 11.66 25.04 16.64
CA ILE A 28 10.80 23.92 16.21
C ILE A 28 11.30 23.32 14.89
N SER A 29 11.73 24.15 13.95
CA SER A 29 12.26 23.69 12.65
C SER A 29 13.54 22.85 12.84
N ASP A 30 14.48 23.33 13.65
CA ASP A 30 15.73 22.61 13.92
C ASP A 30 15.47 21.28 14.63
N LEU A 31 14.53 21.29 15.59
CA LEU A 31 14.12 20.08 16.31
C LEU A 31 13.54 19.05 15.34
N LEU A 32 12.59 19.44 14.48
CA LEU A 32 11.97 18.54 13.52
C LEU A 32 12.99 17.96 12.53
N GLU A 33 13.90 18.79 12.01
CA GLU A 33 14.94 18.34 11.09
C GLU A 33 15.89 17.33 11.73
N VAL A 34 16.35 17.60 12.96
CA VAL A 34 17.24 16.70 13.71
C VAL A 34 16.53 15.40 14.06
N VAL A 35 15.29 15.49 14.57
CA VAL A 35 14.46 14.32 14.90
C VAL A 35 14.25 13.44 13.67
N GLU A 36 13.84 14.01 12.55
CA GLU A 36 13.59 13.25 11.32
C GLU A 36 14.86 12.54 10.86
N ARG A 37 16.01 13.23 10.87
CA ARG A 37 17.30 12.66 10.47
C ARG A 37 17.75 11.53 11.40
N VAL A 38 17.64 11.72 12.71
CA VAL A 38 18.03 10.72 13.72
C VAL A 38 17.16 9.48 13.62
N PHE A 39 15.84 9.62 13.57
CA PHE A 39 14.95 8.46 13.49
C PHE A 39 15.00 7.77 12.13
N ARG A 40 15.25 8.51 11.03
CA ARG A 40 15.52 7.90 9.72
C ARG A 40 16.80 7.07 9.73
N PHE A 41 17.84 7.54 10.43
CA PHE A 41 19.07 6.78 10.62
C PHE A 41 18.85 5.52 11.46
N GLU A 42 18.17 5.63 12.61
CA GLU A 42 17.87 4.47 13.47
C GLU A 42 16.96 3.46 12.76
N ALA A 43 15.97 3.92 11.99
CA ALA A 43 15.15 3.05 11.15
C ALA A 43 15.99 2.29 10.11
N SER A 44 16.97 2.96 9.50
CA SER A 44 17.89 2.35 8.53
C SER A 44 18.82 1.32 9.18
N ASN A 45 19.30 1.59 10.39
CA ASN A 45 20.14 0.66 11.15
C ASN A 45 19.35 -0.56 11.63
N ALA A 46 18.09 -0.39 12.03
CA ALA A 46 17.22 -1.50 12.40
C ALA A 46 16.97 -2.48 11.24
N ILE A 47 17.02 -2.01 9.98
CA ILE A 47 16.97 -2.89 8.80
C ILE A 47 18.21 -3.78 8.74
N GLN A 48 19.38 -3.22 9.03
CA GLN A 48 20.65 -3.94 8.93
C GLN A 48 20.83 -4.98 10.03
N SER A 49 20.30 -4.72 11.23
CA SER A 49 20.42 -5.62 12.38
C SER A 49 19.42 -6.79 12.38
N SER A 50 18.33 -6.72 11.61
CA SER A 50 17.34 -7.80 11.51
C SER A 50 17.51 -8.63 10.22
N PRO A 51 18.17 -9.80 10.27
CA PRO A 51 18.37 -10.65 9.09
C PRO A 51 17.06 -11.27 8.55
N THR A 52 15.96 -11.19 9.28
CA THR A 52 14.70 -11.88 8.97
C THR A 52 13.71 -11.01 8.20
N SER A 53 13.92 -9.69 8.11
CA SER A 53 12.91 -8.73 7.59
C SER A 53 13.20 -8.23 6.16
N GLN A 54 13.97 -8.97 5.36
CA GLN A 54 14.52 -8.48 4.09
C GLN A 54 13.53 -8.37 2.92
N ARG A 55 12.26 -8.79 3.07
CA ARG A 55 11.33 -8.92 1.93
C ARG A 55 10.40 -7.72 1.65
N ASP A 56 10.24 -6.78 2.59
CA ASP A 56 9.37 -5.61 2.37
C ASP A 56 10.18 -4.30 2.46
N SER A 57 10.96 -4.02 1.42
CA SER A 57 11.92 -2.92 1.35
C SER A 57 11.33 -1.54 1.00
N SER A 58 10.00 -1.40 0.99
CA SER A 58 9.31 -0.16 0.59
C SER A 58 8.60 0.56 1.74
N GLU A 59 9.07 0.41 2.99
CA GLU A 59 8.54 1.24 4.07
C GLU A 59 8.83 2.73 3.75
N PRO A 60 7.80 3.60 3.78
CA PRO A 60 7.96 5.00 3.43
C PRO A 60 8.96 5.69 4.36
N ILE A 61 9.62 6.72 3.81
CA ILE A 61 10.54 7.61 4.52
C ILE A 61 9.90 8.04 5.85
N PHE A 62 10.68 8.02 6.94
CA PHE A 62 10.23 8.48 8.25
C PHE A 62 9.82 9.96 8.13
N THR A 63 8.52 10.26 8.20
CA THR A 63 7.97 11.62 8.13
C THR A 63 7.14 11.91 9.37
N ILE A 64 7.45 13.03 10.00
CA ILE A 64 6.77 13.51 11.21
C ILE A 64 5.40 14.11 10.82
N ALA A 65 4.35 13.74 11.54
CA ALA A 65 3.03 14.36 11.44
C ALA A 65 2.79 15.40 12.54
N ALA A 66 3.13 15.04 13.77
CA ALA A 66 3.00 15.90 14.93
C ALA A 66 4.05 15.54 15.98
N VAL A 67 4.40 16.51 16.82
CA VAL A 67 5.24 16.30 18.00
C VAL A 67 4.42 16.68 19.21
N GLN A 68 4.33 15.75 20.16
CA GLN A 68 3.67 15.95 21.44
C GLN A 68 4.72 16.05 22.54
N ILE A 69 4.47 16.89 23.53
CA ILE A 69 5.29 17.07 24.72
C ILE A 69 4.49 16.61 25.94
N TYR A 70 5.13 15.86 26.82
CA TYR A 70 4.52 15.46 28.08
C TYR A 70 4.64 16.61 29.08
N ALA A 71 3.51 17.17 29.50
CA ALA A 71 3.48 18.25 30.48
C ALA A 71 3.32 17.67 31.90
N ASP A 72 4.40 17.64 32.67
CA ASP A 72 4.43 17.04 34.02
C ASP A 72 3.38 17.64 34.96
N GLU A 73 3.15 18.95 34.88
CA GLU A 73 2.19 19.67 35.72
C GLU A 73 0.75 19.20 35.53
N SER A 74 0.40 18.84 34.29
CA SER A 74 -0.96 18.50 33.89
C SER A 74 -1.15 17.03 33.55
N ARG A 75 -0.08 16.23 33.59
CA ARG A 75 -0.05 14.78 33.37
C ARG A 75 -0.74 14.35 32.07
N HIS A 76 -0.63 15.16 31.02
CA HIS A 76 -1.16 14.83 29.70
C HIS A 76 -0.15 15.21 28.60
N TRP A 77 -0.35 14.60 27.44
CA TRP A 77 0.38 14.93 26.22
C TRP A 77 -0.29 16.13 25.56
N ALA A 78 0.49 17.19 25.32
CA ALA A 78 0.05 18.37 24.59
C ALA A 78 0.81 18.47 23.26
N GLU A 79 0.22 19.09 22.25
CA GLU A 79 0.92 19.36 20.99
C GLU A 79 1.97 20.48 21.18
N LEU A 80 3.17 20.28 20.64
CA LEU A 80 4.25 21.26 20.71
C LEU A 80 4.00 22.38 19.69
N THR A 81 3.52 23.54 20.16
CA THR A 81 3.18 24.70 19.32
C THR A 81 4.21 25.81 19.38
N SER A 82 5.00 25.89 20.45
CA SER A 82 5.99 26.96 20.66
C SER A 82 7.32 26.43 21.20
N PRO A 83 8.48 26.94 20.73
CA PRO A 83 9.78 26.51 21.25
C PRO A 83 9.99 26.88 22.73
N HIS A 84 9.19 27.80 23.27
CA HIS A 84 9.25 28.21 24.67
C HIS A 84 8.69 27.14 25.63
N GLN A 85 7.90 26.19 25.11
CA GLN A 85 7.39 25.06 25.87
C GLN A 85 8.50 24.04 26.19
N LEU A 86 9.64 24.10 25.49
CA LEU A 86 10.74 23.16 25.67
C LEU A 86 11.63 23.52 26.86
N HIS A 87 11.76 22.57 27.77
CA HIS A 87 12.70 22.55 28.89
C HIS A 87 13.70 21.41 28.73
N MET A 88 14.79 21.48 29.51
CA MET A 88 15.80 20.43 29.50
C MET A 88 15.21 19.14 30.05
N TYR A 89 15.43 18.04 29.33
CA TYR A 89 14.96 16.69 29.62
C TYR A 89 13.44 16.49 29.48
N ASP A 90 12.73 17.38 28.80
CA ASP A 90 11.33 17.12 28.45
C ASP A 90 11.20 15.89 27.55
N GLN A 91 10.15 15.10 27.81
CA GLN A 91 9.81 13.92 27.02
C GLN A 91 8.88 14.29 25.87
N LEU A 92 9.37 14.06 24.65
CA LEU A 92 8.66 14.23 23.40
C LEU A 92 8.17 12.87 22.88
N PHE A 93 7.00 12.88 22.23
CA PHE A 93 6.45 11.76 21.49
C PHE A 93 6.17 12.17 20.04
N ILE A 94 6.72 11.43 19.09
CA ILE A 94 6.69 11.78 17.67
C ILE A 94 5.67 10.89 16.97
N VAL A 95 4.64 11.53 16.42
CA VAL A 95 3.58 10.87 15.66
C VAL A 95 3.98 10.85 14.18
N ARG A 96 3.96 9.69 13.54
CA ARG A 96 4.29 9.51 12.11
C ARG A 96 3.04 9.71 11.22
N LYS A 97 3.22 10.22 10.00
CA LYS A 97 2.11 10.53 9.07
C LYS A 97 1.36 9.34 8.51
N TYR A 98 2.02 8.20 8.32
CA TYR A 98 1.48 7.05 7.58
C TYR A 98 1.33 5.78 8.40
N ILE A 99 1.55 5.84 9.71
CA ILE A 99 1.31 4.70 10.58
C ILE A 99 0.02 4.99 11.35
N PRO A 100 -1.08 4.25 11.10
CA PRO A 100 -2.24 4.33 11.96
C PRO A 100 -1.75 4.03 13.38
N LEU A 101 -2.12 4.84 14.37
CA LEU A 101 -1.76 4.64 15.78
C LEU A 101 -1.95 3.16 16.12
N SER A 102 -0.86 2.40 16.04
CA SER A 102 -0.88 0.97 16.26
C SER A 102 -1.14 0.77 17.75
N GLU A 103 -1.59 -0.43 18.12
CA GLU A 103 -1.71 -0.83 19.51
C GLU A 103 -0.39 -0.65 20.30
N GLY A 104 0.73 -0.52 19.57
CA GLY A 104 2.05 -0.12 20.04
C GLY A 104 2.08 1.19 20.83
N ALA A 105 1.19 2.16 20.56
CA ALA A 105 1.11 3.41 21.30
C ALA A 105 0.91 3.21 22.81
N ARG A 106 0.34 2.08 23.25
CA ARG A 106 0.12 1.74 24.67
C ARG A 106 1.30 1.08 25.37
N LYS A 107 2.35 0.67 24.65
CA LYS A 107 3.56 0.09 25.27
C LYS A 107 4.25 1.13 26.16
N GLU A 108 4.87 0.72 27.26
CA GLU A 108 5.65 1.62 28.11
C GLU A 108 6.81 2.26 27.33
N ILE A 109 7.15 3.52 27.63
CA ILE A 109 8.28 4.21 27.00
C ILE A 109 9.57 3.62 27.60
N PRO A 110 10.50 3.09 26.79
CA PRO A 110 11.74 2.52 27.30
C PRO A 110 12.65 3.61 27.88
N ARG A 111 13.66 3.20 28.67
CA ARG A 111 14.66 4.12 29.21
C ARG A 111 15.37 4.87 28.06
N PRO A 112 15.61 6.20 28.20
CA PRO A 112 16.35 6.95 27.21
C PRO A 112 17.73 6.34 26.94
N ARG A 113 18.14 6.32 25.67
CA ARG A 113 19.49 5.94 25.24
C ARG A 113 20.05 6.97 24.26
N THR A 114 21.36 7.09 24.20
CA THR A 114 22.01 7.93 23.19
C THR A 114 21.87 7.28 21.80
N SER A 115 21.53 8.06 20.78
CA SER A 115 21.47 7.57 19.40
C SER A 115 22.86 7.30 18.83
N GLN A 116 22.98 6.24 18.02
CA GLN A 116 24.21 5.95 17.27
C GLN A 116 24.56 7.05 16.26
N TYR A 117 23.56 7.84 15.83
CA TYR A 117 23.74 8.99 14.97
C TYR A 117 24.76 10.01 15.54
N PHE A 118 24.78 10.18 16.87
CA PHE A 118 25.70 11.10 17.54
C PHE A 118 27.04 10.47 17.93
N ALA A 119 27.15 9.13 17.93
CA ALA A 119 28.37 8.41 18.33
C ALA A 119 29.56 8.75 17.43
N GLY A 120 29.33 8.98 16.13
CA GLY A 120 30.37 9.39 15.18
C GLY A 120 30.88 10.83 15.38
N ARG A 121 30.07 11.70 15.99
CA ARG A 121 30.42 13.13 16.19
C ARG A 121 31.18 13.39 17.50
N ALA A 122 30.97 12.54 18.51
CA ALA A 122 31.69 12.63 19.78
C ALA A 122 33.16 12.21 19.67
N ALA A 123 33.53 11.39 18.67
CA ALA A 123 34.89 10.91 18.49
C ALA A 123 35.90 12.00 18.05
N SER A 124 35.44 13.16 17.58
CA SER A 124 36.33 14.26 17.15
C SER A 124 36.57 15.33 18.24
N VAL A 125 35.95 15.21 19.42
CA VAL A 125 36.14 16.14 20.57
C VAL A 125 36.64 15.38 21.79
N SER A 126 37.47 14.36 21.58
CA SER A 126 38.22 13.73 22.68
C SER A 126 39.39 14.64 23.05
N MET A 127 39.14 15.61 23.93
CA MET A 127 40.22 16.23 24.71
C MET A 127 40.97 15.12 25.48
N PRO A 128 42.31 15.11 25.47
CA PRO A 128 43.08 14.14 26.23
C PRO A 128 42.81 14.32 27.74
N PRO A 129 42.68 13.23 28.52
CA PRO A 129 42.48 13.34 29.96
C PRO A 129 43.70 13.99 30.62
N PRO A 130 43.53 14.90 31.59
CA PRO A 130 44.65 15.41 32.37
C PRO A 130 45.27 14.26 33.22
N PRO A 131 46.58 14.29 33.46
CA PRO A 131 47.27 13.24 34.21
C PRO A 131 46.78 13.22 35.65
N ARG A 132 46.17 12.10 36.07
CA ARG A 132 45.82 11.88 37.48
C ARG A 132 47.07 11.55 38.29
N VAL A 133 47.31 12.39 39.29
CA VAL A 133 48.29 12.19 40.35
C VAL A 133 47.83 11.04 41.25
N ALA A 134 48.77 10.15 41.59
CA ALA A 134 48.56 8.99 42.42
C ALA A 134 48.11 9.35 43.84
N SER A 135 47.20 8.58 44.40
CA SER A 135 46.96 8.51 45.83
C SER A 135 46.74 7.06 46.23
N SER A 136 47.68 6.58 47.04
CA SER A 136 47.81 5.24 47.57
C SER A 136 46.91 5.04 48.79
N SER A 137 46.27 3.87 48.90
CA SER A 137 46.06 3.15 50.18
C SER A 137 45.47 1.75 49.96
N SER A 138 46.35 0.76 50.13
CA SER A 138 46.21 -0.49 50.90
C SER A 138 44.90 -1.32 50.91
N GLN A 139 44.94 -2.48 50.21
CA GLN A 139 44.82 -3.90 50.69
C GLN A 139 43.58 -4.40 51.50
N PRO A 140 43.32 -5.74 51.62
CA PRO A 140 43.83 -6.91 50.88
C PRO A 140 42.79 -8.00 50.46
N GLN A 141 43.15 -8.68 49.36
CA GLN A 141 43.11 -10.13 49.05
C GLN A 141 42.10 -11.09 49.71
N SER A 142 41.43 -11.88 48.86
CA SER A 142 41.38 -13.35 48.99
C SER A 142 41.23 -14.01 47.61
N ALA A 143 41.94 -15.12 47.43
CA ALA A 143 42.30 -15.75 46.17
C ALA A 143 41.67 -17.15 45.99
N ARG A 144 41.45 -17.54 44.73
CA ARG A 144 41.54 -18.91 44.12
C ARG A 144 40.98 -18.79 42.69
N GLY A 145 41.74 -18.99 41.60
CA GLY A 145 42.40 -20.23 41.13
C GLY A 145 41.35 -21.07 40.40
N VAL A 146 41.36 -21.33 39.07
CA VAL A 146 42.32 -22.12 38.25
C VAL A 146 41.86 -22.04 36.75
N PRO A 147 42.72 -22.32 35.74
CA PRO A 147 42.53 -21.97 34.31
C PRO A 147 42.22 -23.17 33.39
N GLN A 148 41.99 -22.90 32.09
CA GLN A 148 42.06 -23.76 30.86
C GLN A 148 40.91 -23.36 29.92
N GLN A 149 40.98 -23.35 28.58
CA GLN A 149 41.91 -23.85 27.58
C GLN A 149 41.57 -23.15 26.25
N GLN A 150 42.58 -22.90 25.41
CA GLN A 150 42.38 -22.70 23.96
C GLN A 150 41.91 -24.02 23.31
N PRO A 151 41.33 -23.96 22.11
CA PRO A 151 42.14 -24.42 20.99
C PRO A 151 42.05 -23.59 19.71
N VAL A 152 43.15 -23.71 18.98
CA VAL A 152 43.43 -23.41 17.58
C VAL A 152 42.63 -24.34 16.66
N ALA A 153 42.12 -23.82 15.54
CA ALA A 153 42.01 -24.58 14.29
C ALA A 153 41.90 -23.62 13.08
N ALA A 154 42.91 -23.70 12.21
CA ALA A 154 42.83 -23.30 10.82
C ALA A 154 41.90 -24.27 10.06
N THR A 155 41.31 -23.84 8.93
CA THR A 155 41.30 -24.58 7.64
C THR A 155 40.60 -23.74 6.56
N SER A 156 41.41 -23.31 5.61
CA SER A 156 41.24 -23.33 4.15
C SER A 156 39.84 -23.48 3.52
N GLY A 157 39.51 -22.49 2.69
CA GLY A 157 39.27 -22.68 1.24
C GLY A 157 37.97 -23.34 0.79
N SER A 158 37.21 -22.64 -0.06
CA SER A 158 36.71 -23.17 -1.36
C SER A 158 35.80 -22.17 -2.06
N TYR A 159 36.29 -21.72 -3.23
CA TYR A 159 35.59 -21.50 -4.50
C TYR A 159 34.05 -21.57 -4.50
N SER A 160 33.39 -20.50 -4.96
CA SER A 160 32.15 -20.63 -5.71
C SER A 160 32.01 -19.53 -6.76
N THR A 161 32.15 -19.98 -8.01
CA THR A 161 31.76 -19.38 -9.27
C THR A 161 30.31 -18.87 -9.26
N THR A 162 30.09 -17.63 -9.70
CA THR A 162 28.78 -17.12 -10.10
C THR A 162 28.59 -17.30 -11.61
N PRO A 163 27.48 -17.88 -12.08
CA PRO A 163 27.17 -17.87 -13.50
C PRO A 163 26.47 -16.56 -13.89
N ARG A 164 27.10 -15.95 -14.88
CA ARG A 164 26.59 -15.00 -15.86
C ARG A 164 25.21 -15.42 -16.38
N SER A 165 24.18 -14.62 -16.10
CA SER A 165 22.90 -14.64 -16.81
C SER A 165 22.70 -13.29 -17.48
N GLY A 166 23.18 -13.19 -18.72
CA GLY A 166 22.69 -12.20 -19.65
C GLY A 166 21.36 -12.69 -20.20
N ASN A 167 20.35 -11.82 -20.24
CA ASN A 167 19.25 -12.07 -21.14
C ASN A 167 18.86 -10.79 -21.85
N ASP A 168 18.85 -10.95 -23.17
CA ASP A 168 18.73 -9.93 -24.17
C ASP A 168 17.39 -9.20 -24.14
N SER A 169 17.50 -7.89 -24.23
CA SER A 169 16.46 -7.07 -24.85
C SER A 169 16.48 -7.30 -26.35
N ARG A 170 15.34 -7.62 -26.97
CA ARG A 170 14.72 -6.83 -28.06
C ARG A 170 13.57 -7.55 -28.79
N ARG A 171 12.52 -6.73 -28.97
CA ARG A 171 11.59 -6.62 -30.11
C ARG A 171 10.35 -7.52 -30.20
N GLY A 172 9.24 -6.81 -30.45
CA GLY A 172 7.89 -7.31 -30.68
C GLY A 172 6.85 -6.23 -30.31
N GLU A 173 7.01 -5.00 -30.79
CA GLU A 173 5.94 -4.21 -31.44
C GLU A 173 4.77 -5.06 -31.98
N ASP A 174 3.56 -4.76 -31.50
CA ASP A 174 2.28 -4.72 -32.23
C ASP A 174 1.21 -4.16 -31.25
N LEU A 175 0.82 -2.89 -31.38
CA LEU A 175 -0.33 -2.36 -32.15
C LEU A 175 -1.70 -2.53 -31.45
N LEU A 176 -2.24 -1.35 -31.05
CA LEU A 176 -3.65 -0.94 -30.83
C LEU A 176 -4.30 -1.14 -29.43
N PRO A 177 -5.35 -0.36 -29.09
CA PRO A 177 -5.52 1.07 -29.30
C PRO A 177 -5.84 1.83 -28.00
N ALA A 178 -5.57 3.13 -28.03
CA ALA A 178 -5.98 4.11 -27.04
C ALA A 178 -7.50 4.06 -26.79
N ARG A 179 -7.89 3.88 -25.52
CA ARG A 179 -9.24 4.21 -25.05
C ARG A 179 -9.11 5.33 -24.03
N GLY A 180 -9.37 6.54 -24.51
CA GLY A 180 -9.42 7.75 -23.70
C GLY A 180 -10.48 7.62 -22.61
N VAL A 181 -10.06 7.85 -21.38
CA VAL A 181 -10.98 8.19 -20.30
C VAL A 181 -11.00 9.71 -20.25
N SER A 182 -12.05 10.25 -20.86
CA SER A 182 -12.38 11.65 -20.88
C SER A 182 -12.52 12.22 -19.47
N ALA A 183 -12.18 13.50 -19.38
CA ALA A 183 -12.48 14.42 -18.31
C ALA A 183 -13.88 14.23 -17.72
N LEU A 184 -13.96 14.13 -16.40
CA LEU A 184 -15.13 14.50 -15.62
C LEU A 184 -14.80 15.81 -14.89
N ALA A 185 -14.86 16.87 -15.68
CA ALA A 185 -15.18 18.19 -15.18
C ALA A 185 -16.69 18.40 -15.37
N ALA A 186 -17.28 19.04 -14.36
CA ALA A 186 -18.58 19.71 -14.35
C ALA A 186 -19.84 18.91 -13.98
N ALA A 187 -20.61 19.60 -13.14
CA ALA A 187 -22.06 19.58 -12.96
C ALA A 187 -22.65 18.62 -11.90
N GLY A 188 -23.08 19.24 -10.79
CA GLY A 188 -24.00 18.66 -9.83
C GLY A 188 -24.52 19.67 -8.81
N ASN A 189 -24.71 20.93 -9.22
CA ASN A 189 -25.31 21.98 -8.40
C ASN A 189 -26.83 21.71 -8.28
N ASN A 190 -27.22 20.75 -7.43
CA ASN A 190 -28.62 20.47 -7.12
C ASN A 190 -29.03 21.25 -5.87
N ASN A 191 -29.44 22.50 -6.12
CA ASN A 191 -30.27 23.28 -5.22
C ASN A 191 -31.61 22.56 -5.03
N ASN A 192 -31.80 21.90 -3.90
CA ASN A 192 -33.15 21.59 -3.45
C ASN A 192 -33.24 21.70 -1.92
N GLY A 193 -33.80 22.84 -1.47
CA GLY A 193 -34.56 22.93 -0.23
C GLY A 193 -33.80 22.77 1.08
N GLN A 194 -32.85 23.65 1.39
CA GLN A 194 -32.52 23.95 2.78
C GLN A 194 -32.27 25.45 2.95
N THR A 195 -33.09 26.08 3.78
CA THR A 195 -33.11 27.51 4.14
C THR A 195 -31.85 28.00 4.88
N GLY A 196 -30.73 27.27 4.80
CA GLY A 196 -29.46 27.57 5.48
C GLY A 196 -28.39 28.23 4.61
N GLY A 197 -28.50 28.20 3.27
CA GLY A 197 -27.40 28.58 2.37
C GLY A 197 -27.28 30.08 2.03
N VAL A 198 -28.18 30.94 2.52
CA VAL A 198 -28.30 32.31 2.02
C VAL A 198 -27.20 33.24 2.57
N LEU A 199 -26.66 32.94 3.76
CA LEU A 199 -25.55 33.70 4.35
C LEU A 199 -24.19 33.29 3.79
N SER A 200 -24.06 32.06 3.29
CA SER A 200 -22.79 31.52 2.78
C SER A 200 -22.26 32.27 1.56
N ALA A 201 -23.12 32.88 0.73
CA ALA A 201 -22.69 33.56 -0.48
C ALA A 201 -22.17 34.99 -0.22
N THR A 202 -22.60 35.64 0.87
CA THR A 202 -22.23 37.04 1.14
C THR A 202 -21.02 37.18 2.06
N ILE A 203 -20.72 36.16 2.88
CA ILE A 203 -19.55 36.18 3.75
C ILE A 203 -18.29 35.88 2.91
N SER A 204 -17.71 36.96 2.38
CA SER A 204 -16.43 36.95 1.68
C SER A 204 -15.32 36.31 2.53
N GLN A 205 -14.36 35.65 1.89
CA GLN A 205 -13.23 35.01 2.58
C GLN A 205 -12.45 35.99 3.48
N ALA A 206 -12.35 37.27 3.08
CA ALA A 206 -11.74 38.34 3.88
C ALA A 206 -12.41 38.54 5.26
N LEU A 207 -13.72 38.30 5.36
CA LEU A 207 -14.47 38.39 6.62
C LEU A 207 -14.09 37.26 7.58
N LEU A 208 -13.76 36.07 7.08
CA LEU A 208 -13.32 34.95 7.90
C LEU A 208 -11.91 35.17 8.47
N GLU A 209 -11.10 35.99 7.80
CA GLU A 209 -9.71 36.30 8.14
C GLU A 209 -9.58 37.46 9.14
N GLY A 210 -10.71 38.02 9.63
CA GLY A 210 -10.72 39.01 10.70
C GLY A 210 -10.39 40.44 10.27
N SER A 211 -10.42 40.74 8.97
CA SER A 211 -10.18 42.09 8.44
C SER A 211 -11.46 42.90 8.15
N ALA A 212 -12.59 42.48 8.73
CA ALA A 212 -13.89 43.08 8.46
C ALA A 212 -13.98 44.53 8.96
N THR A 213 -14.39 45.44 8.09
CA THR A 213 -14.70 46.82 8.48
C THR A 213 -15.99 46.86 9.31
N PRO A 214 -16.17 47.84 10.21
CA PRO A 214 -17.40 47.95 11.01
C PRO A 214 -18.69 48.02 10.17
N GLN A 215 -18.63 48.63 8.98
CA GLN A 215 -19.77 48.66 8.05
C GLN A 215 -20.10 47.28 7.48
N GLU A 216 -19.10 46.45 7.20
CA GLU A 216 -19.31 45.08 6.75
C GLU A 216 -19.88 44.22 7.87
N VAL A 217 -19.38 44.35 9.11
CA VAL A 217 -19.92 43.68 10.30
C VAL A 217 -21.42 43.98 10.43
N LEU A 218 -21.78 45.26 10.41
CA LEU A 218 -23.15 45.72 10.48
C LEU A 218 -24.01 45.13 9.37
N ARG A 219 -23.53 45.20 8.13
CA ARG A 219 -24.26 44.68 6.97
C ARG A 219 -24.49 43.17 7.06
N VAL A 220 -23.49 42.40 7.47
CA VAL A 220 -23.62 40.94 7.62
C VAL A 220 -24.62 40.58 8.70
N VAL A 221 -24.58 41.24 9.87
CA VAL A 221 -25.55 41.00 10.94
C VAL A 221 -26.96 41.41 10.50
N PHE A 222 -27.09 42.55 9.80
CA PHE A 222 -28.37 43.01 9.27
C PHE A 222 -28.96 42.01 8.27
N GLU A 223 -28.16 41.53 7.31
CA GLU A 223 -28.59 40.52 6.34
C GLU A 223 -28.92 39.17 7.00
N ALA A 224 -28.28 38.82 8.12
CA ALA A 224 -28.61 37.63 8.91
C ALA A 224 -29.93 37.76 9.67
N ALA A 225 -30.28 38.97 10.11
CA ALA A 225 -31.57 39.26 10.71
C ALA A 225 -32.68 39.33 9.65
N ASP A 226 -32.47 40.01 8.52
CA ASP A 226 -33.43 40.17 7.43
C ASP A 226 -33.51 38.93 6.53
N LYS A 227 -33.97 37.82 7.10
CA LYS A 227 -34.14 36.54 6.39
C LYS A 227 -35.04 36.64 5.16
N ARG A 228 -35.97 37.60 5.16
CA ARG A 228 -36.93 37.82 4.08
C ARG A 228 -36.43 38.77 3.00
N ARG A 229 -35.29 39.44 3.22
CA ARG A 229 -34.67 40.41 2.30
C ARG A 229 -35.61 41.56 1.95
N HIS A 230 -36.38 42.04 2.93
CA HIS A 230 -37.27 43.18 2.75
C HIS A 230 -36.56 44.54 2.92
N GLY A 231 -35.28 44.53 3.31
CA GLY A 231 -34.52 45.72 3.66
C GLY A 231 -34.91 46.30 5.02
N VAL A 232 -35.70 45.57 5.81
CA VAL A 232 -36.19 45.96 7.13
C VAL A 232 -36.25 44.73 8.04
N ILE A 233 -35.99 44.92 9.33
CA ILE A 233 -36.01 43.87 10.36
C ILE A 233 -37.18 44.14 11.31
N THR A 234 -37.97 43.12 11.65
CA THR A 234 -39.00 43.19 12.69
C THR A 234 -38.45 42.77 14.06
N SER A 235 -39.14 43.10 15.18
CA SER A 235 -38.74 42.59 16.52
C SER A 235 -38.64 41.06 16.54
N TYR A 236 -39.56 40.40 15.80
CA TYR A 236 -39.55 38.96 15.64
C TYR A 236 -38.29 38.44 14.93
N ASP A 237 -37.85 39.10 13.86
CA ASP A 237 -36.66 38.70 13.10
C ASP A 237 -35.39 38.84 13.95
N LEU A 238 -35.25 39.96 14.66
CA LEU A 238 -34.12 40.21 15.57
C LEU A 238 -34.12 39.20 16.74
N GLY A 239 -35.28 38.95 17.35
CA GLY A 239 -35.41 37.94 18.40
C GLY A 239 -35.16 36.52 17.89
N SER A 240 -35.55 36.21 16.65
CA SER A 240 -35.21 34.95 16.00
C SER A 240 -33.70 34.83 15.78
N LEU A 241 -33.00 35.91 15.46
CA LEU A 241 -31.55 35.91 15.30
C LEU A 241 -30.86 35.65 16.65
N PHE A 242 -31.22 36.35 17.72
CA PHE A 242 -30.66 36.12 19.06
C PHE A 242 -30.81 34.66 19.51
N ARG A 243 -32.00 34.07 19.33
CA ARG A 243 -32.22 32.65 19.62
C ARG A 243 -31.36 31.74 18.76
N HIS A 244 -31.22 32.03 17.47
CA HIS A 244 -30.39 31.23 16.56
C HIS A 244 -28.90 31.28 16.94
N LEU A 245 -28.43 32.43 17.43
CA LEU A 245 -27.06 32.64 17.90
C LEU A 245 -26.83 32.13 19.33
N ALA A 246 -27.87 31.63 20.01
CA ALA A 246 -27.85 31.23 21.41
C ALA A 246 -27.44 32.36 22.37
N ILE A 247 -27.78 33.60 22.01
CA ILE A 247 -27.58 34.77 22.87
C ILE A 247 -28.88 35.00 23.64
N HIS A 248 -28.81 34.88 24.97
CA HIS A 248 -29.99 35.04 25.82
C HIS A 248 -30.25 36.52 26.10
N ILE A 249 -31.37 37.03 25.61
CA ILE A 249 -31.91 38.34 25.96
C ILE A 249 -33.34 38.14 26.45
N GLN A 250 -33.74 38.86 27.50
CA GLN A 250 -35.13 38.84 27.97
C GLN A 250 -36.03 39.48 26.90
N PRO A 251 -37.18 38.88 26.57
CA PRO A 251 -38.03 39.38 25.49
C PRO A 251 -38.50 40.82 25.74
N GLU A 252 -38.74 41.20 27.00
CA GLU A 252 -39.13 42.57 27.36
C GLU A 252 -38.02 43.57 27.08
N ALA A 253 -36.77 43.22 27.38
CA ALA A 253 -35.61 44.06 27.11
C ALA A 253 -35.34 44.16 25.60
N LEU A 254 -35.60 43.09 24.84
CA LEU A 254 -35.50 43.09 23.38
C LEU A 254 -36.54 44.03 22.77
N ASP A 255 -37.79 44.01 23.25
CA ASP A 255 -38.85 44.89 22.75
C ASP A 255 -38.59 46.36 23.11
N GLU A 256 -38.13 46.65 24.33
CA GLU A 256 -37.72 48.00 24.73
C GLU A 256 -36.55 48.51 23.87
N MET A 257 -35.53 47.68 23.68
CA MET A 257 -34.41 47.98 22.80
C MET A 257 -34.87 48.19 21.36
N PHE A 258 -35.74 47.35 20.83
CA PHE A 258 -36.22 47.45 19.46
C PHE A 258 -37.07 48.72 19.26
N THR A 259 -38.02 49.00 20.16
CA THR A 259 -38.91 50.17 20.10
C THR A 259 -38.18 51.50 20.24
N THR A 260 -37.03 51.52 20.91
CA THR A 260 -36.19 52.74 21.04
C THR A 260 -35.58 53.19 19.72
N PHE A 261 -35.20 52.25 18.84
CA PHE A 261 -34.50 52.56 17.58
C PHE A 261 -35.38 52.41 16.35
N ALA A 262 -36.37 51.50 16.38
CA ALA A 262 -37.30 51.33 15.28
C ALA A 262 -38.11 52.62 15.10
N GLN A 263 -37.92 53.29 13.96
CA GLN A 263 -38.82 54.36 13.60
C GLN A 263 -40.21 53.76 13.39
N SER A 264 -41.23 54.39 14.00
CA SER A 264 -42.61 54.16 13.63
C SER A 264 -42.74 54.50 12.14
N GLY A 265 -42.55 53.51 11.27
CA GLY A 265 -42.83 53.65 9.86
C GLY A 265 -44.29 54.05 9.75
N GLN A 266 -44.54 55.32 9.43
CA GLN A 266 -45.88 55.83 9.09
C GLN A 266 -46.32 55.24 7.73
N SER A 267 -46.19 53.94 7.53
CA SER A 267 -46.78 53.24 6.42
C SER A 267 -48.25 53.05 6.77
N ARG A 268 -49.08 53.96 6.25
CA ARG A 268 -50.54 54.05 6.41
C ARG A 268 -51.20 52.68 6.68
N GLY A 269 -51.43 52.36 7.96
CA GLY A 269 -52.35 51.32 8.39
C GLY A 269 -51.75 50.05 9.02
N SER A 270 -50.42 49.83 8.99
CA SER A 270 -49.79 48.77 9.80
C SER A 270 -48.97 49.39 10.93
N GLN A 271 -49.29 49.03 12.16
CA GLN A 271 -48.55 49.44 13.37
C GLN A 271 -47.27 48.61 13.59
N ASP A 272 -46.87 47.79 12.63
CA ASP A 272 -45.65 47.01 12.75
C ASP A 272 -44.44 47.94 12.78
N THR A 273 -43.81 48.03 13.95
CA THR A 273 -42.53 48.67 14.13
C THR A 273 -41.48 47.88 13.36
N VAL A 274 -40.80 48.55 12.44
CA VAL A 274 -39.76 47.97 11.59
C VAL A 274 -38.49 48.79 11.71
N MET A 275 -37.36 48.10 11.71
CA MET A 275 -36.04 48.73 11.81
C MET A 275 -35.39 48.71 10.42
N SER A 276 -35.19 49.89 9.83
CA SER A 276 -34.42 50.02 8.58
C SER A 276 -32.92 49.81 8.84
N LEU A 277 -32.12 49.63 7.78
CA LEU A 277 -30.66 49.54 7.92
C LEU A 277 -30.05 50.75 8.65
N LYS A 278 -30.60 51.95 8.44
CA LYS A 278 -30.16 53.18 9.11
C LYS A 278 -30.52 53.19 10.59
N ASP A 279 -31.67 52.64 10.97
CA ASP A 279 -32.07 52.53 12.37
C ASP A 279 -31.22 51.46 13.08
N PHE A 280 -30.95 50.36 12.36
CA PHE A 280 -30.07 49.31 12.83
C PHE A 280 -28.62 49.79 13.01
N SER A 281 -28.14 50.74 12.21
CA SER A 281 -26.82 51.34 12.43
C SER A 281 -26.76 52.16 13.71
N ALA A 282 -27.79 52.96 13.99
CA ALA A 282 -27.86 53.72 15.24
C ALA A 282 -27.96 52.79 16.47
N TRP A 283 -28.67 51.68 16.33
CA TRP A 283 -28.72 50.62 17.34
C TRP A 283 -27.34 49.98 17.54
N ALA A 284 -26.66 49.61 16.46
CA ALA A 284 -25.33 49.01 16.47
C ALA A 284 -24.29 49.90 17.16
N ASP A 285 -24.34 51.21 16.92
CA ASP A 285 -23.47 52.20 17.58
C ASP A 285 -23.69 52.25 19.10
N SER A 286 -24.93 52.01 19.55
CA SER A 286 -25.29 52.01 20.98
C SER A 286 -24.97 50.68 21.67
N TYR A 287 -24.93 49.57 20.92
CA TYR A 287 -24.74 48.21 21.41
C TYR A 287 -23.60 47.48 20.69
N GLU A 288 -22.45 48.14 20.56
CA GLU A 288 -21.28 47.64 19.81
C GLU A 288 -20.85 46.23 20.26
N SER A 289 -20.79 45.99 21.57
CA SER A 289 -20.43 44.68 22.14
C SER A 289 -21.38 43.55 21.72
N THR A 290 -22.68 43.87 21.61
CA THR A 290 -23.71 42.91 21.19
C THR A 290 -23.60 42.63 19.70
N LEU A 291 -23.35 43.66 18.88
CA LEU A 291 -23.11 43.52 17.45
C LEU A 291 -21.89 42.63 17.18
N THR A 292 -20.76 42.90 17.83
CA THR A 292 -19.53 42.12 17.69
C THR A 292 -19.75 40.67 18.10
N SER A 293 -20.44 40.43 19.22
CA SER A 293 -20.77 39.08 19.67
C SER A 293 -21.66 38.33 18.68
N MET A 294 -22.66 39.01 18.10
CA MET A 294 -23.51 38.40 17.07
C MET A 294 -22.71 38.07 15.81
N PHE A 295 -21.85 38.98 15.37
CA PHE A 295 -21.02 38.79 14.20
C PHE A 295 -20.07 37.61 14.33
N GLU A 296 -19.33 37.53 15.45
CA GLU A 296 -18.46 36.39 15.76
C GLU A 296 -19.25 35.08 15.77
N ARG A 297 -20.45 35.09 16.33
CA ARG A 297 -21.30 33.90 16.40
C ARG A 297 -21.83 33.48 15.03
N ILE A 298 -22.21 34.43 14.18
CA ILE A 298 -22.60 34.18 12.78
C ILE A 298 -21.43 33.53 12.02
N ILE A 299 -20.23 34.08 12.15
CA ILE A 299 -19.02 33.51 11.51
C ILE A 299 -18.74 32.10 12.04
N SER A 300 -18.87 31.88 13.35
CA SER A 300 -18.67 30.56 13.96
C SER A 300 -19.63 29.53 13.39
N LEU A 301 -20.94 29.85 13.33
CA LEU A 301 -21.95 28.95 12.77
C LEU A 301 -21.73 28.67 11.29
N GLU A 302 -21.33 29.67 10.51
CA GLU A 302 -20.98 29.49 9.10
C GLU A 302 -19.77 28.57 8.93
N LYS A 303 -18.72 28.74 9.76
CA LYS A 303 -17.56 27.84 9.77
C LYS A 303 -17.95 26.41 10.13
N GLU A 304 -18.78 26.23 11.15
CA GLU A 304 -19.32 24.91 11.54
C GLU A 304 -20.14 24.28 10.42
N HIS A 305 -20.99 25.06 9.73
CA HIS A 305 -21.78 24.59 8.60
C HIS A 305 -20.90 24.12 7.44
N ARG A 306 -19.92 24.94 7.02
CA ARG A 306 -18.96 24.61 5.96
C ARG A 306 -18.13 23.38 6.31
N LEU A 307 -17.70 23.25 7.56
CA LEU A 307 -17.00 22.07 8.04
C LEU A 307 -17.90 20.84 7.96
N GLY A 308 -19.17 20.96 8.37
CA GLY A 308 -20.16 19.89 8.29
C GLY A 308 -20.45 19.45 6.85
N GLU A 309 -20.53 20.39 5.90
CA GLU A 309 -20.64 20.10 4.46
C GLU A 309 -19.40 19.39 3.93
N ALA A 310 -18.21 19.92 4.23
CA ALA A 310 -16.95 19.29 3.82
C ALA A 310 -16.81 17.86 4.36
N LEU A 311 -17.27 17.59 5.59
CA LEU A 311 -17.30 16.25 6.18
C LEU A 311 -18.30 15.33 5.47
N ARG A 312 -19.49 15.83 5.11
CA ARG A 312 -20.46 15.07 4.32
C ARG A 312 -19.93 14.74 2.92
N ASP A 313 -19.30 15.70 2.26
CA ASP A 313 -18.66 15.49 0.95
C ASP A 313 -17.48 14.52 1.04
N ALA A 314 -16.67 14.61 2.10
CA ALA A 314 -15.60 13.64 2.34
C ALA A 314 -16.17 12.23 2.58
N ALA A 315 -17.26 12.11 3.34
CA ALA A 315 -17.90 10.82 3.60
C ALA A 315 -18.45 10.17 2.31
N THR A 316 -19.12 10.93 1.44
CA THR A 316 -19.61 10.42 0.15
C THR A 316 -18.45 9.99 -0.77
N LYS A 317 -17.35 10.75 -0.82
CA LYS A 317 -16.14 10.35 -1.56
C LYS A 317 -15.52 9.06 -1.01
N ILE A 318 -15.50 8.88 0.31
CA ILE A 318 -15.01 7.65 0.94
C ILE A 318 -15.88 6.45 0.52
N THR A 319 -17.21 6.60 0.51
CA THR A 319 -18.10 5.52 0.08
C THR A 319 -17.95 5.18 -1.40
N ASP A 320 -17.76 6.18 -2.26
CA ASP A 320 -17.53 5.97 -3.69
C ASP A 320 -16.19 5.28 -3.96
N LEU A 321 -15.12 5.69 -3.27
CA LEU A 321 -13.82 5.03 -3.36
C LEU A 321 -13.85 3.60 -2.84
N ALA A 322 -14.59 3.34 -1.76
CA ALA A 322 -14.77 1.97 -1.24
C ALA A 322 -15.48 1.07 -2.27
N ARG A 323 -16.49 1.60 -2.97
CA ARG A 323 -17.17 0.89 -4.05
C ARG A 323 -16.23 0.61 -5.23
N GLN A 324 -15.47 1.60 -5.68
CA GLN A 324 -14.49 1.41 -6.76
C GLN A 324 -13.43 0.36 -6.40
N LYS A 325 -12.95 0.38 -5.15
CA LYS A 325 -12.02 -0.64 -4.66
C LYS A 325 -12.64 -2.05 -4.74
N GLN A 326 -13.89 -2.22 -4.31
CA GLN A 326 -14.58 -3.51 -4.40
C GLN A 326 -14.72 -3.99 -5.85
N GLU A 327 -15.10 -3.10 -6.77
CA GLU A 327 -15.22 -3.43 -8.20
C GLU A 327 -13.88 -3.88 -8.80
N LEU A 328 -12.76 -3.24 -8.42
CA LEU A 328 -11.41 -3.65 -8.83
C LEU A 328 -10.99 -4.98 -8.20
N GLU A 329 -11.29 -5.23 -6.93
CA GLU A 329 -11.01 -6.51 -6.27
C GLU A 329 -11.81 -7.67 -6.89
N GLU A 330 -13.03 -7.43 -7.34
CA GLU A 330 -13.82 -8.41 -8.09
C GLU A 330 -13.24 -8.64 -9.49
N ALA A 331 -12.75 -7.60 -10.16
CA ALA A 331 -12.10 -7.74 -11.46
C ALA A 331 -10.80 -8.56 -11.37
N ILE A 332 -9.97 -8.33 -10.34
CA ILE A 332 -8.75 -9.11 -10.09
C ILE A 332 -9.11 -10.58 -9.84
N ARG A 333 -10.11 -10.87 -9.00
CA ARG A 333 -10.56 -12.24 -8.76
C ARG A 333 -11.02 -12.97 -10.02
N ARG A 334 -11.65 -12.27 -10.97
CA ARG A 334 -12.03 -12.85 -12.27
C ARG A 334 -10.80 -13.17 -13.12
N LEU A 335 -9.83 -12.26 -13.19
CA LEU A 335 -8.58 -12.48 -13.91
C LEU A 335 -7.79 -13.66 -13.34
N ASP A 336 -7.72 -13.80 -12.02
CA ASP A 336 -7.05 -14.94 -11.37
C ASP A 336 -7.74 -16.27 -11.73
N GLN A 337 -9.08 -16.30 -11.78
CA GLN A 337 -9.83 -17.48 -12.20
C GLN A 337 -9.57 -17.83 -13.67
N ASP A 338 -9.52 -16.85 -14.56
CA ASP A 338 -9.23 -17.07 -15.97
C ASP A 338 -7.79 -17.54 -16.18
N LEU A 339 -6.83 -16.98 -15.45
CA LEU A 339 -5.44 -17.42 -15.46
C LEU A 339 -5.29 -18.87 -14.97
N HIS A 340 -6.05 -19.25 -13.93
CA HIS A 340 -6.07 -20.64 -13.46
C HIS A 340 -6.63 -21.60 -14.52
N ARG A 341 -7.74 -21.24 -15.17
CA ARG A 341 -8.31 -22.03 -16.28
C ARG A 341 -7.34 -22.21 -17.44
N GLU A 342 -6.61 -21.16 -17.80
CA GLU A 342 -5.59 -21.26 -18.85
C GLU A 342 -4.41 -22.14 -18.44
N HIS A 343 -4.01 -22.11 -17.16
CA HIS A 343 -3.02 -23.05 -16.63
C HIS A 343 -3.49 -24.50 -16.69
N ASP A 344 -4.74 -24.78 -16.29
CA ASP A 344 -5.32 -26.12 -16.36
C ASP A 344 -5.44 -26.60 -17.81
N ARG A 345 -5.86 -25.71 -18.71
CA ARG A 345 -5.92 -25.99 -20.15
C ARG A 345 -4.55 -26.32 -20.70
N LYS A 346 -3.52 -25.56 -20.33
CA LYS A 346 -2.15 -25.84 -20.74
C LYS A 346 -1.69 -27.20 -20.22
N HIS A 347 -1.96 -27.52 -18.96
CA HIS A 347 -1.61 -28.82 -18.38
C HIS A 347 -2.30 -29.97 -19.14
N SER A 348 -3.59 -29.82 -19.48
CA SER A 348 -4.30 -30.81 -20.29
C SER A 348 -3.66 -31.02 -21.67
N LEU A 349 -3.21 -29.93 -22.32
CA LEU A 349 -2.52 -30.03 -23.61
C LEU A 349 -1.13 -30.66 -23.48
N ASP A 350 -0.40 -30.38 -22.39
CA ASP A 350 0.89 -31.00 -22.11
C ASP A 350 0.72 -32.51 -21.86
N ASP A 351 -0.32 -32.92 -21.14
CA ASP A 351 -0.67 -34.34 -20.93
C ASP A 351 -1.03 -35.05 -22.25
N GLU A 352 -1.86 -34.41 -23.10
CA GLU A 352 -2.20 -34.92 -24.44
C GLU A 352 -0.95 -35.08 -25.33
N LEU A 353 -0.03 -34.10 -25.28
CA LEU A 353 1.22 -34.17 -26.02
C LEU A 353 2.10 -35.33 -25.55
N ASP A 354 2.20 -35.54 -24.24
CA ASP A 354 2.94 -36.66 -23.65
C ASP A 354 2.34 -38.02 -24.02
N GLU A 355 1.01 -38.12 -24.10
CA GLU A 355 0.32 -39.33 -24.58
C GLU A 355 0.65 -39.61 -26.04
N LEU A 356 0.55 -38.60 -26.92
CA LEU A 356 0.92 -38.73 -28.34
C LEU A 356 2.39 -39.11 -28.55
N LEU A 357 3.30 -38.61 -27.71
CA LEU A 357 4.71 -38.99 -27.75
C LEU A 357 4.92 -40.44 -27.33
N ARG A 358 4.16 -40.95 -26.35
CA ARG A 358 4.20 -42.36 -25.95
C ARG A 358 3.67 -43.27 -27.04
N ASP A 359 2.54 -42.91 -27.66
CA ASP A 359 1.97 -43.67 -28.77
C ASP A 359 2.94 -43.76 -29.93
N ARG A 360 3.55 -42.62 -30.32
CA ARG A 360 4.57 -42.59 -31.37
C ARG A 360 5.80 -43.45 -31.03
N GLN A 361 6.20 -43.50 -29.76
CA GLN A 361 7.32 -44.32 -29.31
C GLN A 361 6.98 -45.82 -29.38
N ILE A 362 5.74 -46.19 -29.07
CA ILE A 362 5.24 -47.57 -29.23
C ILE A 362 5.26 -47.95 -30.70
N ASP A 363 4.67 -47.14 -31.57
CA ASP A 363 4.65 -47.37 -33.03
C ASP A 363 6.08 -47.54 -33.58
N ALA A 364 7.00 -46.65 -33.19
CA ALA A 364 8.40 -46.75 -33.60
C ALA A 364 9.08 -48.03 -33.11
N SER A 365 8.71 -48.52 -31.91
CA SER A 365 9.22 -49.78 -31.38
C SER A 365 8.68 -51.00 -32.13
N GLU A 366 7.41 -50.96 -32.54
CA GLU A 366 6.80 -52.02 -33.36
C GLU A 366 7.42 -52.07 -34.76
N ASP A 367 7.64 -50.90 -35.38
CA ASP A 367 8.34 -50.77 -36.65
C ASP A 367 9.76 -51.35 -36.57
N GLN A 368 10.48 -51.07 -35.48
CA GLN A 368 11.82 -51.63 -35.27
C GLN A 368 11.79 -53.17 -35.20
N VAL A 369 10.80 -53.75 -34.51
CA VAL A 369 10.62 -55.21 -34.43
C VAL A 369 10.34 -55.81 -35.82
N VAL A 370 9.57 -55.12 -36.66
CA VAL A 370 9.30 -55.54 -38.05
C VAL A 370 10.58 -55.48 -38.89
N ILE A 371 11.35 -54.40 -38.79
CA ILE A 371 12.64 -54.24 -39.48
C ILE A 371 13.61 -55.36 -39.07
N ASP A 372 13.74 -55.65 -37.77
CA ASP A 372 14.61 -56.71 -37.26
C ASP A 372 14.19 -58.11 -37.73
N LYS A 373 12.89 -58.34 -37.88
CA LYS A 373 12.36 -59.58 -38.48
C LYS A 373 12.74 -59.68 -39.97
N GLU A 374 12.57 -58.62 -40.74
CA GLU A 374 12.94 -58.58 -42.16
C GLU A 374 14.44 -58.81 -42.36
N ILE A 375 15.30 -58.16 -41.55
CA ILE A 375 16.76 -58.37 -41.57
C ILE A 375 17.10 -59.84 -41.32
N ARG A 376 16.48 -60.48 -40.32
CA ARG A 376 16.67 -61.91 -40.04
C ARG A 376 16.23 -62.80 -41.20
N VAL A 377 15.09 -62.50 -41.82
CA VAL A 377 14.59 -63.24 -43.01
C VAL A 377 15.56 -63.10 -44.18
N GLN A 378 16.08 -61.89 -44.44
CA GLN A 378 17.05 -61.66 -45.51
C GLN A 378 18.37 -62.38 -45.25
N HIS A 379 18.87 -62.37 -44.01
CA HIS A 379 20.07 -63.10 -43.63
C HIS A 379 19.89 -64.62 -43.83
N HIS A 380 18.75 -65.17 -43.42
CA HIS A 380 18.44 -66.58 -43.64
C HIS A 380 18.37 -66.93 -45.14
N ARG A 381 17.73 -66.09 -45.97
CA ARG A 381 17.72 -66.26 -47.43
C ARG A 381 19.12 -66.24 -48.03
N PHE A 382 20.01 -65.39 -47.53
CA PHE A 382 21.41 -65.35 -47.95
C PHE A 382 22.13 -66.66 -47.62
N LEU A 383 21.97 -67.18 -46.39
CA LEU A 383 22.55 -68.46 -45.98
C LEU A 383 22.05 -69.62 -46.84
N LEU A 384 20.74 -69.70 -47.10
CA LEU A 384 20.17 -70.72 -47.99
C LEU A 384 20.78 -70.66 -49.40
N ARG A 385 20.94 -69.47 -49.97
CA ARG A 385 21.60 -69.31 -51.29
C ARG A 385 23.06 -69.73 -51.25
N GLN A 386 23.76 -69.48 -50.14
CA GLN A 386 25.13 -69.91 -49.96
C GLN A 386 25.21 -71.44 -49.93
N GLU A 387 24.36 -72.10 -49.14
CA GLU A 387 24.26 -73.56 -49.11
C GLU A 387 23.90 -74.14 -50.48
N GLU A 388 22.93 -73.57 -51.19
CA GLU A 388 22.57 -73.98 -52.56
C GLU A 388 23.77 -73.90 -53.52
N ASN A 389 24.55 -72.82 -53.44
CA ASN A 389 25.76 -72.65 -54.24
C ASN A 389 26.84 -73.68 -53.86
N ASP A 390 27.03 -73.95 -52.57
CA ASP A 390 27.97 -74.96 -52.07
C ASP A 390 27.55 -76.36 -52.54
N PHE A 391 26.26 -76.70 -52.45
CA PHE A 391 25.71 -77.94 -53.01
C PHE A 391 25.89 -78.02 -54.54
N ALA A 392 25.69 -76.93 -55.28
CA ALA A 392 25.94 -76.87 -56.72
C ALA A 392 27.43 -77.09 -57.06
N GLN A 393 28.34 -76.56 -56.24
CA GLN A 393 29.79 -76.83 -56.37
C GLN A 393 30.12 -78.30 -56.09
N VAL A 394 29.58 -78.89 -55.02
CA VAL A 394 29.81 -80.29 -54.68
C VAL A 394 29.28 -81.21 -55.77
N THR A 395 28.08 -80.97 -56.28
CA THR A 395 27.46 -81.78 -57.34
C THR A 395 28.18 -81.63 -58.69
N SER A 396 28.62 -80.43 -59.06
CA SER A 396 29.43 -80.22 -60.28
C SER A 396 30.81 -80.88 -60.17
N ASN A 397 31.44 -80.84 -58.99
CA ASN A 397 32.67 -81.59 -58.70
C ASN A 397 32.45 -83.12 -58.74
N SER A 398 31.31 -83.60 -58.24
CA SER A 398 30.91 -85.01 -58.34
C SER A 398 30.65 -85.45 -59.79
N LYS A 399 29.99 -84.61 -60.61
CA LYS A 399 29.81 -84.85 -62.05
C LYS A 399 31.14 -84.87 -62.82
N ARG A 400 32.09 -84.01 -62.45
CA ARG A 400 33.47 -84.07 -62.99
C ARG A 400 34.20 -85.37 -62.59
N ARG A 401 33.87 -85.95 -61.43
CA ARG A 401 34.40 -87.25 -60.98
C ARG A 401 33.65 -88.47 -61.53
N SER A 402 32.37 -88.33 -61.89
CA SER A 402 31.52 -89.43 -62.41
C SER A 402 31.33 -89.42 -63.93
N GLY A 403 32.21 -88.73 -64.68
CA GLY A 403 32.27 -88.81 -66.14
C GLY A 403 32.66 -90.18 -66.72
N THR A 404 32.82 -91.20 -65.86
CA THR A 404 33.08 -92.58 -66.24
C THR A 404 32.00 -93.44 -65.59
N VAL A 405 31.19 -94.12 -66.41
CA VAL A 405 30.11 -95.09 -66.09
C VAL A 405 28.69 -94.55 -66.32
N SER A 406 28.12 -95.05 -67.42
CA SER A 406 26.83 -94.77 -68.05
C SER A 406 25.60 -95.45 -67.42
N ARG A 407 24.42 -94.99 -67.88
CA ARG A 407 23.26 -95.76 -68.42
C ARG A 407 22.05 -96.11 -67.50
N SER A 408 20.86 -95.64 -67.93
CA SER A 408 19.47 -96.21 -67.86
C SER A 408 18.89 -96.57 -66.47
N TYR A 409 17.65 -96.24 -66.04
CA TYR A 409 16.28 -96.54 -66.52
C TYR A 409 15.28 -95.53 -65.86
N SER A 410 14.28 -94.94 -66.56
CA SER A 410 12.89 -95.36 -66.86
C SER A 410 11.85 -95.34 -65.70
N THR A 411 10.76 -94.56 -65.91
CA THR A 411 9.37 -94.61 -65.35
C THR A 411 9.19 -94.30 -63.84
N GLN A 412 8.17 -93.60 -63.32
CA GLN A 412 6.72 -93.66 -63.59
C GLN A 412 5.95 -92.50 -62.90
N SER A 413 4.83 -92.13 -63.51
CA SER A 413 3.69 -91.26 -63.11
C SER A 413 3.19 -91.37 -61.65
N MET A 414 2.69 -90.26 -61.07
CA MET A 414 1.35 -90.18 -60.46
C MET A 414 0.91 -88.72 -60.20
N ASN A 415 -0.29 -88.41 -60.72
CA ASN A 415 -1.11 -87.24 -60.50
C ASN A 415 -1.58 -87.13 -59.03
N GLY A 416 -1.88 -85.91 -58.58
CA GLY A 416 -2.58 -85.65 -57.33
C GLY A 416 -3.11 -84.22 -57.22
N GLN A 417 -4.25 -83.94 -57.85
CA GLN A 417 -5.11 -82.78 -57.55
C GLN A 417 -5.64 -82.90 -56.11
N ILE A 418 -5.57 -81.82 -55.32
CA ILE A 418 -6.53 -81.58 -54.22
C ILE A 418 -6.97 -80.11 -54.26
N SER A 419 -8.21 -79.96 -54.68
CA SER A 419 -9.11 -78.82 -54.44
C SER A 419 -9.43 -78.68 -52.95
N GLY A 420 -9.50 -77.45 -52.43
CA GLY A 420 -9.95 -77.19 -51.06
C GLY A 420 -10.29 -75.72 -50.83
N THR A 421 -11.58 -75.43 -51.01
CA THR A 421 -12.32 -74.16 -50.98
C THR A 421 -12.43 -73.45 -49.61
N PRO A 422 -12.96 -72.20 -49.58
CA PRO A 422 -12.89 -71.28 -48.45
C PRO A 422 -14.04 -71.44 -47.45
N GLY A 423 -13.81 -70.98 -46.23
CA GLY A 423 -14.78 -70.86 -45.14
C GLY A 423 -14.02 -70.57 -43.84
N ARG A 424 -14.53 -69.83 -42.86
CA ARG A 424 -15.89 -69.44 -42.57
C ARG A 424 -15.84 -68.49 -41.35
N THR A 425 -16.64 -67.44 -41.44
CA THR A 425 -17.28 -66.61 -40.41
C THR A 425 -17.14 -67.00 -38.92
N GLY A 426 -16.99 -65.97 -38.07
CA GLY A 426 -17.42 -65.95 -36.66
C GLY A 426 -17.08 -64.59 -36.03
N SER A 427 -18.01 -63.62 -36.02
CA SER A 427 -18.92 -63.28 -34.90
C SER A 427 -18.23 -62.48 -33.78
N TYR A 428 -18.44 -61.15 -33.71
CA TYR A 428 -19.49 -60.48 -32.91
C TYR A 428 -19.50 -60.81 -31.41
N LEU A 429 -19.04 -59.84 -30.61
CA LEU A 429 -19.39 -59.48 -29.22
C LEU A 429 -18.51 -58.25 -28.91
N GLY A 430 -18.98 -57.03 -28.62
CA GLY A 430 -20.23 -56.59 -28.05
C GLY A 430 -20.02 -56.22 -26.57
N VAL A 431 -20.24 -54.93 -26.24
CA VAL A 431 -20.52 -54.36 -24.90
C VAL A 431 -19.25 -54.10 -24.05
N ARG A 432 -18.98 -52.89 -23.51
CA ARG A 432 -19.84 -51.77 -23.10
C ARG A 432 -19.11 -50.44 -23.21
#